data_AF-A0A6P1V5C2-F1
#
_entry.id   AF-A0A6P1V5C2-F1
#
_cell.length_a   1.000
_cell.length_b   1.000
_cell.length_c   1.000
_cell.angle_alpha   90.00
_cell.angle_beta   90.00
_cell.angle_gamma   90.00
#
_symmetry.space_group_name_H-M   'P 1'
#
loop_
_entity.id
_entity.type
_entity.pdbx_description
1 polymer ?
#
loop_
_entity_poly.entity_id
_entity_poly.type
_entity_poly.pdbx_seq_one_letter_code
_entity_poly.pdbx_strand_id
1 'polypeptide(L)'
;MLDQQYDICFHTEMYSDNKNDSWVWRYPEQENGLIYKKEVEKINYLISKFKKSLVDDNKIFVVKSNGNNLDDIVFALAKEFKKHGNSKILYVKSDVESSAPGEIKKVTDNLFVGAIDKFADYSRANEYSREGWQAIIDNAVKVM
;
A
#
# COMPACT_ATOMS: atom_id res chain seq x y z
N MET A 1 -4.96 -16.36 3.95
CA MET A 1 -4.08 -16.67 5.10
C MET A 1 -3.08 -15.54 5.18
N LEU A 2 -2.86 -14.94 6.35
CA LEU A 2 -1.87 -13.86 6.54
C LEU A 2 -0.49 -14.52 6.62
N ASP A 3 0.40 -14.20 5.68
CA ASP A 3 1.81 -14.51 5.80
C ASP A 3 2.38 -13.61 6.92
N GLN A 4 2.73 -14.19 8.06
CA GLN A 4 3.24 -13.44 9.22
C GLN A 4 4.71 -12.99 9.05
N GLN A 5 5.44 -13.58 8.11
CA GLN A 5 6.83 -13.23 7.86
C GLN A 5 6.93 -11.94 7.04
N TYR A 6 6.01 -11.75 6.09
CA TYR A 6 5.99 -10.58 5.20
C TYR A 6 4.79 -9.65 5.41
N ASP A 7 3.87 -10.00 6.32
CA ASP A 7 2.60 -9.30 6.61
C ASP A 7 1.70 -9.14 5.36
N ILE A 8 1.67 -10.17 4.51
CA ILE A 8 0.90 -10.17 3.26
C ILE A 8 -0.29 -11.12 3.38
N CYS A 9 -1.50 -10.62 3.21
CA CYS A 9 -2.68 -11.47 3.09
C CYS A 9 -2.94 -11.79 1.62
N PHE A 10 -2.70 -13.04 1.21
CA PHE A 10 -3.09 -13.54 -0.10
C PHE A 10 -4.50 -14.12 -0.06
N HIS A 11 -5.37 -13.62 -0.93
CA HIS A 11 -6.57 -14.33 -1.36
C HIS A 11 -6.13 -15.26 -2.49
N THR A 12 -5.86 -16.51 -2.12
CA THR A 12 -5.46 -17.58 -3.03
C THR A 12 -6.60 -18.58 -3.16
N GLU A 13 -6.81 -19.12 -4.34
CA GLU A 13 -7.66 -20.28 -4.61
C GLU A 13 -6.89 -21.59 -4.41
N MET A 14 -5.57 -21.52 -4.14
CA MET A 14 -4.69 -22.66 -3.94
C MET A 14 -4.79 -23.19 -2.50
N TYR A 15 -5.86 -23.93 -2.23
CA TYR A 15 -6.17 -24.49 -0.92
C TYR A 15 -5.67 -25.92 -0.73
N SER A 16 -5.27 -26.24 0.50
CA SER A 16 -5.10 -27.61 0.98
C SER A 16 -6.14 -27.93 2.04
N ASP A 17 -6.56 -29.19 2.09
CA ASP A 17 -7.46 -29.73 3.11
C ASP A 17 -6.69 -30.69 4.01
N ASN A 18 -6.95 -30.64 5.32
CA ASN A 18 -6.43 -31.64 6.24
C ASN A 18 -7.33 -32.87 6.20
N LYS A 19 -6.77 -34.01 5.78
CA LYS A 19 -7.43 -35.32 5.79
C LYS A 19 -6.56 -36.29 6.58
N ASN A 20 -7.06 -36.75 7.73
CA ASN A 20 -6.37 -37.72 8.59
C ASN A 20 -4.93 -37.29 8.93
N ASP A 21 -4.77 -36.10 9.51
CA ASP A 21 -3.47 -35.50 9.88
C ASP A 21 -2.49 -35.29 8.72
N SER A 22 -2.98 -35.37 7.48
CA SER A 22 -2.21 -35.10 6.25
C SER A 22 -2.82 -33.94 5.47
N TRP A 23 -1.99 -32.98 5.07
CA TRP A 23 -2.41 -31.92 4.16
C TRP A 23 -2.35 -32.42 2.72
N VAL A 24 -3.50 -32.39 2.05
CA VAL A 24 -3.61 -32.73 0.63
C VAL A 24 -4.17 -31.55 -0.13
N TRP A 25 -3.73 -31.38 -1.37
CA TRP A 25 -4.31 -30.37 -2.24
C TRP A 25 -5.82 -30.59 -2.39
N ARG A 26 -6.58 -29.48 -2.34
CA ARG A 26 -8.04 -29.53 -2.51
C ARG A 26 -8.44 -30.01 -3.90
N TYR A 27 -7.67 -29.63 -4.91
CA TYR A 27 -7.94 -29.93 -6.31
C TYR A 27 -6.90 -30.90 -6.89
N PRO A 28 -7.21 -31.60 -8.00
CA PRO A 28 -6.23 -32.37 -8.76
C PRO A 28 -5.09 -31.50 -9.30
N GLU A 29 -3.93 -32.10 -9.57
CA GLU A 29 -2.71 -31.41 -10.01
C GLU A 29 -2.95 -30.48 -11.20
N GLN A 30 -3.71 -30.93 -12.21
CA GLN A 30 -4.03 -30.11 -13.38
C GLN A 30 -4.76 -28.82 -13.02
N GLU A 31 -5.71 -28.89 -12.08
CA GLU A 31 -6.52 -27.75 -11.66
C GLU A 31 -5.72 -26.82 -10.74
N ASN A 32 -4.88 -27.36 -9.84
CA ASN A 32 -3.91 -26.57 -9.08
C ASN A 32 -2.93 -25.82 -10.01
N GLY A 33 -2.47 -26.46 -11.08
CA GLY A 33 -1.60 -25.84 -12.07
C GLY A 33 -2.24 -24.63 -12.76
N LEU A 34 -3.55 -24.69 -13.04
CA LEU A 34 -4.32 -23.57 -13.58
C LEU A 34 -4.47 -22.44 -12.56
N ILE A 35 -4.80 -22.77 -11.31
CA ILE A 35 -4.91 -21.80 -10.21
C ILE A 35 -3.57 -21.08 -10.02
N TYR A 36 -2.47 -21.83 -9.90
CA TYR A 36 -1.11 -21.29 -9.76
C TYR A 36 -0.77 -20.32 -10.89
N LYS A 37 -1.00 -20.74 -12.14
CA LYS A 37 -0.70 -19.91 -13.31
C LYS A 37 -1.45 -18.58 -13.24
N LYS A 38 -2.76 -18.61 -12.96
CA LYS A 38 -3.61 -17.41 -12.84
C LYS A 38 -3.12 -16.47 -11.73
N GLU A 39 -2.71 -17.03 -10.59
CA GLU A 39 -2.19 -16.24 -9.46
C GLU A 39 -0.83 -15.61 -9.76
N VAL A 40 0.09 -16.37 -10.34
CA VAL A 40 1.40 -15.88 -10.77
C VAL A 40 1.25 -14.80 -11.83
N GLU A 41 0.35 -14.97 -12.80
CA GLU A 41 0.06 -13.94 -13.81
C GLU A 41 -0.45 -12.64 -13.17
N LYS A 42 -1.33 -12.74 -12.17
CA LYS A 42 -1.81 -11.58 -11.40
C LYS A 42 -0.67 -10.89 -10.64
N ILE A 43 0.20 -11.65 -9.98
CA ILE A 43 1.37 -11.11 -9.27
C ILE A 43 2.31 -10.40 -10.26
N ASN A 44 2.65 -11.04 -11.37
CA ASN A 44 3.51 -10.49 -12.42
C ASN A 44 2.93 -9.20 -13.02
N TYR A 45 1.62 -9.17 -13.24
CA TYR A 45 0.92 -7.96 -13.67
C TYR A 45 1.06 -6.82 -12.65
N LEU A 46 0.83 -7.09 -11.36
CA LEU A 46 0.95 -6.07 -10.31
C LEU A 46 2.37 -5.55 -10.17
N ILE A 47 3.38 -6.42 -10.23
CA ILE A 47 4.80 -6.04 -10.23
C ILE A 47 5.12 -5.16 -11.43
N SER A 48 4.69 -5.55 -12.63
CA SER A 48 4.90 -4.77 -13.85
C SER A 48 4.23 -3.40 -13.77
N LYS A 49 2.98 -3.34 -13.30
CA LYS A 49 2.24 -2.10 -13.07
C LYS A 49 2.94 -1.20 -12.06
N PHE A 50 3.42 -1.76 -10.96
CA PHE A 50 4.16 -1.01 -9.93
C PHE A 50 5.45 -0.41 -10.51
N LYS A 51 6.30 -1.22 -11.16
CA LYS A 51 7.54 -0.75 -11.80
C LYS A 51 7.29 0.34 -12.84
N LYS A 52 6.26 0.17 -13.68
CA LYS A 52 5.84 1.20 -14.65
C LYS A 52 5.32 2.49 -13.98
N SER A 53 4.73 2.37 -12.79
CA SER A 53 4.26 3.54 -12.04
C SER A 53 5.39 4.26 -11.32
N LEU A 54 6.50 3.59 -11.00
CA LEU A 54 7.68 4.23 -10.38
C LEU A 54 8.37 5.23 -11.30
N VAL A 55 8.36 4.96 -12.61
CA VAL A 55 8.94 5.82 -13.66
C VAL A 55 8.00 6.96 -14.08
N ASP A 56 6.76 7.00 -13.60
CA ASP A 56 5.76 8.01 -13.95
C ASP A 56 5.76 9.15 -12.92
N ASP A 57 6.26 10.31 -13.33
CA ASP A 57 6.40 11.50 -12.48
C ASP A 57 5.06 12.11 -12.05
N ASN A 58 3.95 11.69 -12.67
CA ASN A 58 2.59 12.08 -12.30
C ASN A 58 1.96 11.13 -11.28
N LYS A 59 2.65 10.05 -10.88
CA LYS A 59 2.16 9.12 -9.85
C LYS A 59 2.54 9.59 -8.46
N ILE A 60 1.53 9.57 -7.59
CA ILE A 60 1.65 9.77 -6.16
C ILE A 60 1.37 8.43 -5.47
N PHE A 61 2.35 7.93 -4.73
CA PHE A 61 2.22 6.76 -3.87
C PHE A 61 1.89 7.22 -2.46
N VAL A 62 0.72 6.82 -1.97
CA VAL A 62 0.29 7.17 -0.61
C VAL A 62 0.75 6.09 0.36
N VAL A 63 1.46 6.49 1.39
CA VAL A 63 1.84 5.63 2.52
C VAL A 63 1.09 6.14 3.75
N LYS A 64 0.50 5.24 4.54
CA LYS A 64 -0.14 5.57 5.81
C LYS A 64 -0.03 4.42 6.80
N SER A 65 0.11 4.76 8.08
CA SER A 65 -0.05 3.82 9.18
C SER A 65 -0.82 4.51 10.30
N ASN A 66 -1.69 3.78 11.01
CA ASN A 66 -2.43 4.36 12.12
C ASN A 66 -1.53 4.72 13.32
N GLY A 67 -0.32 4.12 13.40
CA GLY A 67 0.66 4.39 14.46
C GLY A 67 1.70 5.46 14.12
N ASN A 68 1.65 6.07 12.93
CA ASN A 68 2.57 7.14 12.50
C ASN A 68 4.08 6.81 12.61
N ASN A 69 4.45 5.53 12.59
CA ASN A 69 5.78 5.04 12.95
C ASN A 69 6.65 4.60 11.75
N LEU A 70 6.36 5.10 10.55
CA LEU A 70 7.03 4.70 9.31
C LEU A 70 8.05 5.72 8.78
N ASP A 71 8.43 6.74 9.55
CA ASP A 71 9.27 7.84 9.08
C ASP A 71 10.56 7.38 8.39
N ASP A 72 11.35 6.53 9.06
CA ASP A 72 12.61 6.01 8.50
C ASP A 72 12.39 5.16 7.25
N ILE A 73 11.33 4.35 7.26
CA ILE A 73 10.96 3.46 6.14
C ILE A 73 10.55 4.29 4.93
N VAL A 74 9.69 5.28 5.12
CA VAL A 74 9.23 6.20 4.06
C VAL A 74 10.40 6.98 3.48
N PHE A 75 11.32 7.44 4.31
CA PHE A 75 12.50 8.15 3.86
C PHE A 75 13.43 7.24 3.04
N ALA A 76 13.62 5.99 3.47
CA ALA A 76 14.36 4.98 2.70
C ALA A 76 13.68 4.66 1.37
N LEU A 77 12.35 4.52 1.37
CA LEU A 77 11.56 4.29 0.15
C LEU A 77 11.69 5.45 -0.84
N ALA A 78 11.63 6.70 -0.37
CA ALA A 78 11.79 7.87 -1.23
C ALA A 78 13.17 7.89 -1.93
N LYS A 79 14.23 7.53 -1.20
CA LYS A 79 15.58 7.38 -1.78
C LYS A 79 15.65 6.26 -2.81
N GLU A 80 14.98 5.13 -2.55
CA GLU A 80 14.95 4.01 -3.48
C GLU A 80 14.14 4.35 -4.74
N PHE A 81 12.98 4.99 -4.60
CA PHE A 81 12.12 5.38 -5.73
C PHE A 81 12.87 6.29 -6.71
N LYS A 82 13.67 7.23 -6.21
CA LYS A 82 14.53 8.10 -7.03
C LYS A 82 15.51 7.36 -7.94
N LYS A 83 15.88 6.11 -7.62
CA LYS A 83 16.75 5.30 -8.49
C LYS A 83 16.04 4.80 -9.74
N HIS A 84 14.71 4.75 -9.71
CA HIS A 84 13.88 4.20 -10.79
C HIS A 84 13.13 5.30 -11.55
N GLY A 85 12.77 6.41 -10.92
CA GLY A 85 12.09 7.55 -11.54
C GLY A 85 11.81 8.66 -10.53
N ASN A 86 11.04 9.69 -10.91
CA ASN A 86 10.73 10.80 -10.01
C ASN A 86 9.27 10.78 -9.53
N SER A 87 8.68 9.58 -9.43
CA SER A 87 7.40 9.38 -8.74
C SER A 87 7.46 9.87 -7.29
N LYS A 88 6.33 10.37 -6.80
CA LYS A 88 6.25 11.06 -5.51
C LYS A 88 5.66 10.15 -4.45
N ILE A 89 6.15 10.27 -3.22
CA ILE A 89 5.57 9.63 -2.05
C ILE A 89 4.87 10.70 -1.21
N LEU A 90 3.61 10.44 -0.87
CA LEU A 90 2.85 11.20 0.11
C LEU A 90 2.63 10.34 1.35
N TYR A 91 3.34 10.66 2.43
CA TYR A 91 3.17 10.00 3.72
C TYR A 91 2.13 10.75 4.56
N VAL A 92 0.96 10.16 4.72
CA VAL A 92 -0.13 10.76 5.48
C VAL A 92 -0.04 10.29 6.94
N LYS A 93 -0.10 11.23 7.87
CA LYS A 93 -0.06 11.00 9.31
C LYS A 93 -1.31 11.58 9.98
N SER A 94 -1.91 10.86 10.92
CA SER A 94 -2.96 11.43 11.79
C SER A 94 -2.33 12.21 12.94
N ASP A 95 -3.09 13.05 13.64
CA ASP A 95 -2.70 13.62 14.94
C ASP A 95 -1.34 14.35 14.94
N VAL A 96 -1.00 15.01 13.85
CA VAL A 96 0.20 15.83 13.78
C VAL A 96 -0.08 17.13 14.54
N GLU A 97 0.36 17.21 15.80
CA GLU A 97 0.06 18.29 16.78
C GLU A 97 0.23 19.73 16.26
N SER A 98 0.98 19.92 15.18
CA SER A 98 1.30 21.23 14.58
C SER A 98 0.78 21.43 13.16
N SER A 99 -0.07 20.54 12.64
CA SER A 99 -0.56 20.60 11.26
C SER A 99 -2.08 20.57 11.16
N ALA A 100 -2.60 21.43 10.29
CA ALA A 100 -4.02 21.43 9.95
C ALA A 100 -4.34 20.21 9.07
N PRO A 101 -5.51 19.57 9.25
CA PRO A 101 -5.96 18.52 8.33
C PRO A 101 -5.95 19.01 6.87
N GLY A 102 -5.39 18.19 5.97
CA GLY A 102 -5.18 18.52 4.57
C GLY A 102 -3.86 19.24 4.27
N GLU A 103 -3.11 19.70 5.27
CA GLU A 103 -1.81 20.33 5.06
C GLU A 103 -0.81 19.33 4.48
N ILE A 104 -0.04 19.75 3.46
CA ILE A 104 1.02 18.96 2.85
C ILE A 104 2.33 19.75 2.93
N LYS A 105 3.33 19.15 3.59
CA LYS A 105 4.68 19.69 3.73
C LYS A 105 5.63 18.92 2.83
N LYS A 106 6.37 19.64 1.99
CA LYS A 106 7.45 19.07 1.18
C LYS A 106 8.66 18.77 2.08
N VAL A 107 9.12 17.53 2.10
CA VAL A 107 10.34 17.10 2.82
C VAL A 107 11.53 17.02 1.87
N THR A 108 11.32 16.43 0.69
CA THR A 108 12.28 16.41 -0.41
C THR A 108 11.52 16.61 -1.74
N ASP A 109 12.21 16.58 -2.89
CA ASP A 109 11.54 16.70 -4.19
C ASP A 109 10.53 15.59 -4.51
N ASN A 110 10.69 14.41 -3.91
CA ASN A 110 9.82 13.27 -4.15
C ASN A 110 9.18 12.71 -2.86
N LEU A 111 9.30 13.41 -1.74
CA LEU A 111 8.70 13.04 -0.46
C LEU A 111 7.95 14.21 0.15
N PHE A 112 6.67 13.96 0.45
CA PHE A 112 5.75 14.90 1.06
C PHE A 112 5.09 14.25 2.28
N VAL A 113 4.81 15.04 3.30
CA VAL A 113 4.09 14.62 4.50
C VAL A 113 2.75 15.34 4.54
N GLY A 114 1.66 14.58 4.56
CA GLY A 114 0.30 15.08 4.69
C GLY A 114 -0.22 14.87 6.11
N ALA A 115 -1.01 15.81 6.62
CA ALA A 115 -1.70 15.66 7.91
C ALA A 115 -3.20 15.38 7.70
N ILE A 116 -3.74 14.38 8.38
CA ILE A 116 -5.18 14.09 8.43
C ILE A 116 -5.67 14.17 9.88
N ASP A 117 -6.95 14.47 10.06
CA ASP A 117 -7.60 14.50 11.37
C ASP A 117 -7.66 13.10 12.00
N LYS A 118 -8.06 12.09 11.24
CA LYS A 118 -8.08 10.69 11.72
C LYS A 118 -7.98 9.68 10.59
N PHE A 119 -7.44 8.53 10.92
CA PHE A 119 -7.67 7.31 10.16
C PHE A 119 -8.88 6.56 10.70
N ALA A 120 -9.49 5.72 9.85
CA ALA A 120 -10.45 4.75 10.33
C ALA A 120 -9.76 3.70 11.22
N ASP A 121 -10.44 3.30 12.29
CA ASP A 121 -10.08 2.12 13.06
C ASP A 121 -10.20 0.87 12.19
N TYR A 122 -9.33 -0.12 12.43
CA TYR A 122 -9.35 -1.37 11.67
C TYR A 122 -10.69 -2.12 11.80
N SER A 123 -11.37 -2.00 12.92
CA SER A 123 -12.70 -2.59 13.16
C SER A 123 -13.85 -1.81 12.51
N ARG A 124 -13.61 -0.58 12.05
CA ARG A 124 -14.61 0.35 11.51
C ARG A 124 -14.10 1.08 10.28
N ALA A 125 -13.66 0.31 9.29
CA ALA A 125 -13.07 0.84 8.06
C ALA A 125 -13.97 1.84 7.30
N ASN A 126 -15.29 1.80 7.51
CA ASN A 126 -16.27 2.73 6.94
C ASN A 126 -16.28 4.12 7.62
N GLU A 127 -15.72 4.28 8.82
CA GLU A 127 -15.70 5.53 9.59
C GLU A 127 -14.46 6.39 9.31
N TYR A 128 -13.95 6.34 8.06
CA TYR A 128 -12.81 7.14 7.64
C TYR A 128 -13.17 8.64 7.53
N SER A 129 -12.19 9.52 7.73
CA SER A 129 -12.39 10.96 7.52
C SER A 129 -12.48 11.27 6.04
N ARG A 130 -13.71 11.42 5.53
CA ARG A 130 -13.95 11.73 4.12
C ARG A 130 -13.42 13.11 3.78
N GLU A 131 -13.72 14.09 4.62
CA GLU A 131 -13.33 15.49 4.46
C GLU A 131 -11.81 15.64 4.55
N GLY A 132 -11.16 14.94 5.50
CA GLY A 132 -9.71 14.93 5.64
C GLY A 132 -9.00 14.37 4.41
N TRP A 133 -9.47 13.24 3.87
CA TRP A 133 -8.92 12.68 2.64
C TRP A 133 -9.18 13.56 1.41
N GLN A 134 -10.36 14.18 1.30
CA GLN A 134 -10.65 15.10 0.20
C GLN A 134 -9.71 16.31 0.23
N ALA A 135 -9.47 16.89 1.41
CA ALA A 135 -8.55 18.01 1.57
C ALA A 135 -7.10 17.62 1.19
N ILE A 136 -6.66 16.42 1.56
CA ILE A 136 -5.36 15.88 1.14
C ILE A 136 -5.28 15.76 -0.38
N ILE A 137 -6.30 15.21 -1.04
CA ILE A 137 -6.32 15.05 -2.51
C ILE A 137 -6.26 16.42 -3.20
N ASP A 138 -7.12 17.36 -2.78
CA ASP A 138 -7.24 18.68 -3.40
C ASP A 138 -5.94 19.49 -3.28
N ASN A 139 -5.22 19.32 -2.15
CA ASN A 139 -3.94 19.99 -1.95
C ASN A 139 -2.79 19.26 -2.65
N ALA A 140 -2.81 17.92 -2.70
CA ALA A 140 -1.78 17.15 -3.40
C ALA A 140 -1.72 17.54 -4.88
N VAL A 141 -2.88 17.64 -5.55
CA VAL A 141 -2.97 18.04 -6.97
C VAL A 141 -2.39 19.43 -7.23
N LYS A 142 -2.37 20.32 -6.23
CA LYS A 142 -1.86 21.69 -6.38
C LYS A 142 -0.34 21.79 -6.16
N VAL A 143 0.21 20.96 -5.28
CA VAL A 143 1.59 21.12 -4.77
C VAL A 143 2.55 20.03 -5.26
N MET A 144 2.04 18.99 -5.92
CA MET A 144 2.77 17.82 -6.39
C MET A 144 2.51 17.58 -7.87
#